data_AF-A0AAE1LZC0-F1
#
_entry.id   AF-A0AAE1LZC0-F1
#
_cell.length_a   1.000
_cell.length_b   1.000
_cell.length_c   1.000
_cell.angle_alpha   90.00
_cell.angle_beta   90.00
_cell.angle_gamma   90.00
#
_symmetry.space_group_name_H-M   'P 1'
#
loop_
_entity.id
_entity.type
_entity.pdbx_description
1 polymer ?
#
loop_
_entity_poly.entity_id
_entity_poly.type
_entity_poly.pdbx_seq_one_letter_code
_entity_poly.pdbx_strand_id
1 'polypeptide(L)'
;MLRQSPLRLSQLQASVPWIANTTPAFGCLSNKPNSRTYSTPAKKNGDNEPSLRNPRSLQAIHLKPLKREAQFGIPSCDLQLRSFSLQPLQFFSDFALRAAYFLGLPASGPIALPRITERWTVPRSHFIFKKSQENFERVTLRRMIQIKDGNPETIQLWLAYLRKHQFYGIGMKANTWEFSTTEMSKSLEEVEAKSLESAAPWSHLGQTGSIGESDKVVADILNSRRVKKAADYNYPIHEIS
;
A
#
# COMPACT_ATOMS: atom_id res chain seq x y z
N MET A 1 13.72 -63.85 -8.00
CA MET A 1 13.19 -63.25 -6.76
C MET A 1 12.15 -62.21 -7.13
N LEU A 2 10.88 -62.57 -7.00
CA LEU A 2 9.75 -61.68 -7.29
C LEU A 2 9.67 -60.58 -6.22
N ARG A 3 9.56 -59.32 -6.62
CA ARG A 3 9.07 -58.25 -5.75
C ARG A 3 7.80 -57.66 -6.37
N GLN A 4 6.75 -57.76 -5.57
CA GLN A 4 5.39 -57.35 -5.85
C GLN A 4 5.27 -55.82 -5.86
N SER A 5 4.51 -55.31 -6.81
CA SER A 5 4.01 -53.93 -6.88
C SER A 5 2.80 -53.75 -5.95
N PRO A 6 2.70 -52.66 -5.15
CA PRO A 6 1.46 -52.31 -4.50
C PRO A 6 0.69 -51.22 -5.27
N LEU A 7 -0.44 -51.66 -5.83
CA LEU A 7 -1.79 -51.07 -5.79
C LEU A 7 -2.00 -49.58 -6.11
N ARG A 8 -2.76 -49.37 -7.18
CA ARG A 8 -3.40 -48.11 -7.57
C ARG A 8 -4.38 -47.62 -6.50
N LEU A 9 -4.17 -46.42 -5.99
CA LEU A 9 -5.19 -45.63 -5.29
C LEU A 9 -6.12 -44.97 -6.32
N SER A 10 -6.97 -45.77 -6.95
CA SER A 10 -8.14 -45.28 -7.67
C SER A 10 -9.37 -45.57 -6.82
N GLN A 11 -9.80 -44.57 -6.04
CA GLN A 11 -11.17 -44.33 -5.57
C GLN A 11 -11.08 -43.48 -4.32
N LEU A 12 -11.22 -42.15 -4.48
CA LEU A 12 -11.88 -41.23 -3.54
C LEU A 12 -12.10 -39.92 -4.31
N GLN A 13 -12.94 -39.96 -5.34
CA GLN A 13 -13.60 -38.76 -5.84
C GLN A 13 -14.70 -38.40 -4.83
N ALA A 14 -14.35 -37.61 -3.82
CA ALA A 14 -15.33 -36.81 -3.11
C ALA A 14 -15.43 -35.46 -3.84
N SER A 15 -16.24 -35.42 -4.90
CA SER A 15 -16.67 -34.17 -5.50
C SER A 15 -17.56 -33.44 -4.50
N VAL A 16 -16.99 -32.47 -3.76
CA VAL A 16 -17.80 -31.50 -3.02
C VAL A 16 -18.21 -30.44 -4.03
N PRO A 17 -19.49 -30.33 -4.42
CA PRO A 17 -19.92 -29.22 -5.25
C PRO A 17 -19.77 -27.94 -4.42
N TRP A 18 -18.84 -27.08 -4.83
CA TRP A 18 -18.83 -25.68 -4.41
C TRP A 18 -20.16 -25.07 -4.88
N ILE A 19 -21.05 -24.81 -3.93
CA ILE A 19 -22.23 -23.99 -4.17
C ILE A 19 -21.82 -22.57 -3.77
N ALA A 20 -21.63 -21.70 -4.76
CA ALA A 20 -21.51 -20.28 -4.54
C ALA A 20 -22.90 -19.74 -4.14
N ASN A 21 -23.19 -19.73 -2.84
CA ASN A 21 -24.32 -18.96 -2.35
C ASN A 21 -23.92 -17.48 -2.34
N THR A 22 -24.26 -16.77 -3.41
CA THR A 22 -24.31 -15.31 -3.44
C THR A 22 -25.43 -14.89 -2.49
N THR A 23 -25.11 -14.60 -1.22
CA THR A 23 -26.08 -14.00 -0.30
C THR A 23 -26.48 -12.62 -0.83
N PRO A 24 -27.78 -12.36 -1.11
CA PRO A 24 -28.23 -11.02 -1.42
C PRO A 24 -28.11 -10.17 -0.15
N ALA A 25 -27.53 -8.99 -0.29
CA ALA A 25 -27.47 -7.99 0.77
C ALA A 25 -28.88 -7.43 1.01
N PHE A 26 -29.59 -7.96 2.00
CA PHE A 26 -30.80 -7.32 2.51
C PHE A 26 -30.42 -6.22 3.50
N GLY A 27 -30.73 -4.98 3.10
CA GLY A 27 -31.33 -3.92 3.90
C GLY A 27 -30.78 -3.68 5.31
N CYS A 28 -30.07 -2.57 5.46
CA CYS A 28 -30.02 -1.83 6.72
C CYS A 28 -31.45 -1.42 7.14
N LEU A 29 -31.80 -1.61 8.43
CA LEU A 29 -32.48 -0.65 9.31
C LEU A 29 -32.87 -1.34 10.64
N SER A 30 -32.03 -1.21 11.66
CA SER A 30 -32.43 -1.11 13.08
C SER A 30 -31.18 -0.92 13.93
N ASN A 31 -30.86 0.34 14.25
CA ASN A 31 -29.89 0.65 15.31
C ASN A 31 -30.58 0.42 16.66
N LYS A 32 -30.44 -0.78 17.21
CA LYS A 32 -30.44 -0.98 18.66
C LYS A 32 -29.00 -1.33 19.06
N PRO A 33 -28.35 -0.57 19.96
CA PRO A 33 -27.05 -0.97 20.48
C PRO A 33 -27.27 -2.20 21.35
N ASN A 34 -27.08 -3.39 20.78
CA ASN A 34 -27.06 -4.60 21.55
C ASN A 34 -25.75 -4.57 22.35
N SER A 35 -25.83 -4.25 23.64
CA SER A 35 -24.71 -4.39 24.56
C SER A 35 -24.32 -5.87 24.57
N ARG A 36 -23.28 -6.22 23.80
CA ARG A 36 -22.66 -7.54 23.87
C ARG A 36 -22.06 -7.68 25.26
N THR A 37 -22.81 -8.29 26.17
CA THR A 37 -22.26 -8.87 27.38
C THR A 37 -21.35 -10.01 26.94
N TYR A 38 -20.04 -9.78 27.01
CA TYR A 38 -19.07 -10.86 26.89
C TYR A 38 -19.21 -11.74 28.13
N SER A 39 -19.93 -12.85 28.01
CA SER A 39 -19.84 -13.91 29.00
C SER A 39 -18.40 -14.44 28.99
N THR A 40 -17.71 -14.31 30.11
CA THR A 40 -16.39 -14.90 30.31
C THR A 40 -16.52 -16.41 30.10
N PRO A 41 -15.84 -17.03 29.12
CA PRO A 41 -16.03 -18.46 28.89
C PRO A 41 -15.43 -19.24 30.06
N ALA A 42 -16.26 -20.10 30.66
CA ALA A 42 -15.86 -21.01 31.72
C ALA A 42 -14.70 -21.89 31.25
N LYS A 43 -13.64 -21.99 32.06
CA LYS A 43 -12.52 -22.90 31.84
C LYS A 43 -13.05 -24.34 31.81
N LYS A 44 -13.11 -24.96 30.62
CA LYS A 44 -13.28 -26.40 30.46
C LYS A 44 -11.91 -27.05 30.29
N ASN A 45 -11.62 -28.00 31.17
CA ASN A 45 -10.55 -28.98 30.98
C ASN A 45 -11.04 -30.03 29.96
N GLY A 46 -10.27 -30.29 28.90
CA GLY A 46 -10.61 -31.31 27.91
C GLY A 46 -9.74 -31.19 26.66
N ASP A 47 -8.81 -32.12 26.49
CA ASP A 47 -7.73 -32.11 25.50
C ASP A 47 -8.16 -32.30 24.02
N ASN A 48 -9.43 -32.07 23.68
CA ASN A 48 -9.98 -32.27 22.32
C ASN A 48 -11.09 -31.27 21.94
N GLU A 49 -10.94 -29.99 22.28
CA GLU A 49 -11.80 -28.92 21.73
C GLU A 49 -11.12 -28.32 20.48
N PRO A 50 -11.82 -28.15 19.33
CA PRO A 50 -11.24 -27.48 18.18
C PRO A 50 -10.95 -26.04 18.55
N SER A 51 -9.66 -25.71 18.71
CA SER A 51 -9.21 -24.36 19.06
C SER A 51 -9.86 -23.33 18.14
N LEU A 52 -10.56 -22.34 18.70
CA LEU A 52 -11.24 -21.29 17.96
C LEU A 52 -10.25 -20.60 17.02
N ARG A 53 -10.54 -20.63 15.71
CA ARG A 53 -9.67 -20.03 14.69
C ARG A 53 -9.78 -18.50 14.75
N ASN A 54 -8.64 -17.83 14.88
CA ASN A 54 -8.56 -16.36 14.76
C ASN A 54 -9.12 -15.85 13.42
N PRO A 55 -9.71 -14.63 13.36
CA PRO A 55 -10.23 -14.08 12.11
C PRO A 55 -9.11 -13.90 11.08
N ARG A 56 -9.46 -14.03 9.80
CA ARG A 56 -8.49 -14.00 8.68
C ARG A 56 -7.65 -12.72 8.64
N SER A 57 -8.21 -11.58 9.04
CA SER A 57 -7.49 -10.30 9.13
C SER A 57 -6.33 -10.36 10.14
N LEU A 58 -6.59 -10.88 11.36
CA LEU A 58 -5.57 -11.05 12.39
C LEU A 58 -4.52 -12.08 11.95
N GLN A 59 -4.96 -13.18 11.35
CA GLN A 59 -4.03 -14.19 10.81
C GLN A 59 -3.11 -13.60 9.75
N ALA A 60 -3.63 -12.76 8.84
CA ALA A 60 -2.84 -12.15 7.79
C ALA A 60 -1.69 -11.28 8.32
N ILE A 61 -1.86 -10.61 9.48
CA ILE A 61 -0.82 -9.77 10.09
C ILE A 61 0.42 -10.60 10.47
N HIS A 62 0.22 -11.80 11.01
CA HIS A 62 1.32 -12.70 11.41
C HIS A 62 1.97 -13.43 10.22
N LEU A 63 1.31 -13.44 9.06
CA LEU A 63 1.82 -14.06 7.85
C LEU A 63 2.54 -13.04 6.97
N LYS A 64 3.28 -13.56 5.99
CA LYS A 64 3.84 -12.74 4.91
C LYS A 64 2.73 -12.06 4.11
N PRO A 65 2.99 -10.89 3.49
CA PRO A 65 1.99 -10.18 2.71
C PRO A 65 1.52 -11.07 1.56
N LEU A 66 0.21 -11.25 1.47
CA LEU A 66 -0.43 -11.97 0.38
C LEU A 66 -0.27 -11.17 -0.92
N LYS A 67 -0.15 -11.87 -2.04
CA LYS A 67 0.01 -11.26 -3.37
C LYS A 67 -1.10 -11.72 -4.29
N ARG A 68 -1.46 -10.88 -5.26
CA ARG A 68 -2.38 -11.22 -6.36
C ARG A 68 -1.56 -11.51 -7.61
N GLU A 69 -2.05 -12.41 -8.43
CA GLU A 69 -1.46 -12.71 -9.75
C GLU A 69 -1.92 -11.65 -10.76
N ALA A 70 -1.01 -11.25 -11.65
CA ALA A 70 -1.29 -10.34 -12.77
C ALA A 70 -1.76 -11.16 -13.99
N GLN A 71 -2.71 -10.62 -14.76
CA GLN A 71 -3.26 -11.31 -15.93
C GLN A 71 -2.43 -11.04 -17.20
N PHE A 72 -2.12 -9.77 -17.45
CA PHE A 72 -1.38 -9.30 -18.63
C PHE A 72 0.06 -8.94 -18.28
N GLY A 73 0.29 -8.49 -17.05
CA GLY A 73 1.62 -8.17 -16.53
C GLY A 73 2.16 -6.82 -16.98
N ILE A 74 1.30 -5.90 -17.42
CA ILE A 74 1.66 -4.57 -17.89
C ILE A 74 1.89 -3.66 -16.67
N PRO A 75 3.04 -2.97 -16.55
CA PRO A 75 3.29 -2.10 -15.40
C PRO A 75 2.41 -0.85 -15.45
N SER A 76 1.69 -0.60 -14.36
CA SER A 76 0.80 0.58 -14.23
C SER A 76 1.35 1.61 -13.24
N CYS A 77 2.09 1.17 -12.22
CA CYS A 77 2.72 2.09 -11.27
C CYS A 77 4.00 1.52 -10.69
N ASP A 78 5.04 2.35 -10.62
CA ASP A 78 6.30 2.06 -9.94
C ASP A 78 6.47 3.00 -8.75
N LEU A 79 6.39 2.44 -7.54
CA LEU A 79 6.64 3.14 -6.30
C LEU A 79 8.08 2.88 -5.82
N GLN A 80 8.92 3.91 -5.86
CA GLN A 80 10.26 3.90 -5.32
C GLN A 80 10.28 4.50 -3.91
N LEU A 81 10.71 3.69 -2.95
CA LEU A 81 10.93 4.09 -1.56
C LEU A 81 12.42 4.34 -1.33
N ARG A 82 12.74 5.41 -0.59
CA ARG A 82 14.10 5.80 -0.23
C ARG A 82 14.19 6.07 1.26
N SER A 83 15.23 5.56 1.91
CA SER A 83 15.52 5.86 3.32
C SER A 83 17.01 5.71 3.60
N PHE A 84 17.48 6.30 4.69
CA PHE A 84 18.84 6.07 5.20
C PHE A 84 18.92 4.86 6.15
N SER A 85 17.77 4.32 6.60
CA SER A 85 17.69 3.15 7.48
C SER A 85 16.92 1.99 6.86
N LEU A 86 17.32 0.75 7.17
CA LEU A 86 16.71 -0.46 6.64
C LEU A 86 15.36 -0.77 7.29
N GLN A 87 15.23 -0.60 8.61
CA GLN A 87 14.06 -1.05 9.37
C GLN A 87 12.77 -0.31 8.95
N PRO A 88 12.75 1.04 8.88
CA PRO A 88 11.58 1.78 8.41
C PRO A 88 11.21 1.39 6.97
N LEU A 89 12.22 1.27 6.12
CA LEU A 89 12.06 0.96 4.70
C LEU A 89 11.43 -0.42 4.49
N GLN A 90 11.88 -1.43 5.23
CA GLN A 90 11.34 -2.79 5.17
C GLN A 90 9.92 -2.87 5.73
N PHE A 91 9.67 -2.25 6.89
CA PHE A 91 8.36 -2.21 7.51
C PHE A 91 7.31 -1.56 6.61
N PHE A 92 7.63 -0.38 6.06
CA PHE A 92 6.71 0.34 5.20
C PHE A 92 6.50 -0.35 3.85
N SER A 93 7.53 -1.04 3.33
CA SER A 93 7.37 -1.87 2.14
C SER A 93 6.36 -3.00 2.37
N ASP A 94 6.38 -3.67 3.53
CA ASP A 94 5.40 -4.71 3.87
C ASP A 94 4.00 -4.12 4.01
N PHE A 95 3.87 -2.99 4.71
CA PHE A 95 2.60 -2.26 4.83
C PHE A 95 2.00 -1.91 3.45
N ALA A 96 2.82 -1.42 2.52
CA ALA A 96 2.37 -1.04 1.20
C ALA A 96 1.86 -2.25 0.37
N LEU A 97 2.53 -3.40 0.47
CA LEU A 97 2.10 -4.63 -0.18
C LEU A 97 0.77 -5.15 0.39
N ARG A 98 0.57 -5.07 1.71
CA ARG A 98 -0.69 -5.45 2.36
C ARG A 98 -1.84 -4.56 1.89
N ALA A 99 -1.63 -3.24 1.83
CA ALA A 99 -2.62 -2.31 1.32
C ALA A 99 -3.00 -2.62 -0.15
N ALA A 100 -2.01 -2.91 -1.00
CA ALA A 100 -2.25 -3.28 -2.39
C ALA A 100 -3.10 -4.56 -2.52
N TYR A 101 -2.85 -5.58 -1.68
CA TYR A 101 -3.61 -6.83 -1.70
C TYR A 101 -5.10 -6.64 -1.40
N PHE A 102 -5.43 -5.76 -0.45
CA PHE A 102 -6.83 -5.46 -0.11
C PHE A 102 -7.54 -4.66 -1.20
N LEU A 103 -6.81 -3.80 -1.91
CA LEU A 103 -7.32 -3.06 -3.09
C LEU A 103 -7.38 -3.93 -4.36
N GLY A 104 -6.93 -5.18 -4.30
CA GLY A 104 -6.93 -6.10 -5.45
C GLY A 104 -5.81 -5.84 -6.47
N LEU A 105 -4.83 -5.00 -6.14
CA LEU A 105 -3.73 -4.66 -7.03
C LEU A 105 -2.65 -5.76 -6.98
N PRO A 106 -2.22 -6.33 -8.13
CA PRO A 106 -1.14 -7.30 -8.17
C PRO A 106 0.21 -6.58 -8.08
N ALA A 107 0.73 -6.51 -6.86
CA ALA A 107 2.02 -5.91 -6.55
C ALA A 107 3.16 -6.95 -6.60
N SER A 108 4.19 -6.63 -7.38
CA SER A 108 5.49 -7.26 -7.28
C SER A 108 6.18 -6.79 -5.99
N GLY A 109 6.95 -7.69 -5.36
CA GLY A 109 7.55 -7.47 -4.05
C GLY A 109 8.54 -6.30 -4.00
N PRO A 110 9.13 -6.02 -2.82
CA PRO A 110 10.02 -4.88 -2.66
C PRO A 110 11.39 -5.22 -3.27
N ILE A 111 11.57 -4.88 -4.54
CA ILE A 111 12.80 -5.08 -5.30
C ILE A 111 13.88 -4.19 -4.67
N ALA A 112 14.99 -4.80 -4.25
CA ALA A 112 16.12 -4.07 -3.73
C ALA A 112 16.87 -3.40 -4.88
N LEU A 113 16.75 -2.07 -4.96
CA LEU A 113 17.55 -1.29 -5.91
C LEU A 113 18.95 -1.05 -5.34
N PRO A 114 19.96 -0.85 -6.19
CA PRO A 114 21.31 -0.52 -5.72
C PRO A 114 21.31 0.68 -4.77
N ARG A 115 22.05 0.60 -3.67
CA ARG A 115 22.21 1.72 -2.73
C ARG A 115 23.07 2.82 -3.37
N ILE A 116 22.75 4.07 -3.06
CA ILE A 116 23.59 5.23 -3.43
C ILE A 116 24.46 5.54 -2.21
N THR A 117 25.77 5.64 -2.38
CA THR A 117 26.68 6.02 -1.30
C THR A 117 27.41 7.30 -1.66
N GLU A 118 27.11 8.35 -0.91
CA GLU A 118 27.80 9.63 -1.00
C GLU A 118 28.89 9.66 0.07
N ARG A 119 30.10 10.08 -0.27
CA ARG A 119 31.24 10.13 0.66
C ARG A 119 31.86 11.52 0.64
N TRP A 120 32.25 12.00 1.81
CA TRP A 120 32.99 13.24 1.93
C TRP A 120 34.05 13.12 3.03
N THR A 121 35.16 13.81 2.85
CA THR A 121 36.30 13.78 3.76
C THR A 121 36.42 15.14 4.44
N VAL A 122 36.39 15.16 5.78
CA VAL A 122 36.48 16.39 6.55
C VAL A 122 37.71 16.33 7.45
N PRO A 123 38.51 17.40 7.56
CA PRO A 123 39.52 17.51 8.60
C PRO A 123 38.90 17.31 9.98
N ARG A 124 39.54 16.52 10.85
CA ARG A 124 39.02 16.30 12.21
C ARG A 124 39.07 17.55 13.08
N SER A 125 40.02 18.45 12.79
CA SER A 125 40.18 19.75 13.45
C SER A 125 39.74 20.87 12.52
N HIS A 126 39.14 21.91 13.10
CA HIS A 126 38.76 23.13 12.41
C HIS A 126 39.95 23.93 11.86
N PHE A 127 41.17 23.76 12.42
CA PHE A 127 42.36 24.54 12.03
C PHE A 127 43.64 23.69 11.93
N ILE A 128 44.55 24.09 11.01
CA ILE A 128 45.91 23.59 10.65
C ILE A 128 46.13 22.08 10.42
N PHE A 129 45.45 21.19 11.12
CA PHE A 129 45.72 19.74 11.13
C PHE A 129 45.11 18.97 9.94
N LYS A 130 45.43 19.38 8.70
CA LYS A 130 44.92 18.74 7.46
C LYS A 130 45.34 17.28 7.27
N LYS A 131 46.46 16.84 7.87
CA LYS A 131 46.92 15.44 7.81
C LYS A 131 45.99 14.47 8.56
N SER A 132 45.17 14.98 9.48
CA SER A 132 44.17 14.21 10.23
C SER A 132 42.79 14.44 9.61
N GLN A 133 42.34 13.50 8.79
CA GLN A 133 41.04 13.56 8.11
C GLN A 133 40.15 12.39 8.52
N GLU A 134 38.84 12.60 8.43
CA GLU A 134 37.81 11.60 8.67
C GLU A 134 36.91 11.46 7.45
N ASN A 135 36.56 10.22 7.12
CA ASN A 135 35.67 9.89 6.02
C ASN A 135 34.26 9.71 6.57
N PHE A 136 33.31 10.47 6.03
CA PHE A 136 31.89 10.31 6.31
C PHE A 136 31.20 9.72 5.08
N GLU A 137 30.13 8.95 5.32
CA GLU A 137 29.28 8.47 4.25
C GLU A 137 27.79 8.61 4.57
N ARG A 138 27.00 8.89 3.52
CA ARG A 138 25.55 8.81 3.54
C ARG A 138 25.11 7.74 2.57
N VAL A 139 24.54 6.67 3.10
CA VAL A 139 24.02 5.55 2.31
C VAL A 139 22.51 5.68 2.15
N THR A 140 22.06 5.91 0.93
CA THR A 140 20.63 5.91 0.59
C THR A 140 20.21 4.52 0.11
N LEU A 141 19.37 3.88 0.89
CA LEU A 141 18.78 2.58 0.62
C LEU A 141 17.49 2.77 -0.18
N ARG A 142 17.29 1.92 -1.18
CA ARG A 142 16.18 2.07 -2.13
C ARG A 142 15.45 0.75 -2.32
N ARG A 143 14.12 0.81 -2.29
CA ARG A 143 13.25 -0.32 -2.65
C ARG A 143 12.25 0.14 -3.70
N MET A 144 11.83 -0.79 -4.56
CA MET A 144 10.85 -0.52 -5.59
C MET A 144 9.71 -1.54 -5.47
N ILE A 145 8.49 -1.04 -5.50
CA ILE A 145 7.27 -1.84 -5.56
C ILE A 145 6.63 -1.52 -6.92
N GLN A 146 6.39 -2.54 -7.72
CA GLN A 146 5.79 -2.39 -9.03
C GLN A 146 4.40 -3.01 -9.03
N ILE A 147 3.40 -2.23 -9.39
CA ILE A 147 2.03 -2.69 -9.61
C ILE A 147 1.84 -2.95 -11.10
N LYS A 148 1.25 -4.10 -11.40
CA LYS A 148 0.86 -4.49 -12.74
C LYS A 148 -0.66 -4.43 -12.88
N ASP A 149 -1.18 -4.25 -14.08
CA ASP A 149 -2.60 -4.34 -14.44
C ASP A 149 -3.56 -3.61 -13.46
N GLY A 150 -3.15 -2.45 -12.95
CA GLY A 150 -3.91 -1.72 -11.94
C GLY A 150 -4.79 -0.64 -12.57
N ASN A 151 -6.03 -0.51 -12.08
CA ASN A 151 -6.91 0.60 -12.46
C ASN A 151 -6.32 1.93 -11.91
N PRO A 152 -6.28 3.02 -12.71
CA PRO A 152 -5.68 4.29 -12.30
C PRO A 152 -6.30 4.89 -11.03
N GLU A 153 -7.62 4.84 -10.87
CA GLU A 153 -8.31 5.36 -9.69
C GLU A 153 -7.93 4.57 -8.43
N THR A 154 -7.80 3.25 -8.55
CA THR A 154 -7.41 2.37 -7.43
C THR A 154 -5.94 2.59 -7.04
N ILE A 155 -5.06 2.84 -8.02
CA ILE A 155 -3.66 3.19 -7.79
C ILE A 155 -3.58 4.54 -7.07
N GLN A 156 -4.36 5.54 -7.49
CA GLN A 156 -4.40 6.84 -6.83
C GLN A 156 -4.88 6.72 -5.38
N LEU A 157 -5.94 5.94 -5.13
CA LEU A 157 -6.42 5.65 -3.78
C LEU A 157 -5.34 4.98 -2.92
N TRP A 158 -4.63 4.01 -3.48
CA TRP A 158 -3.52 3.34 -2.81
C TRP A 158 -2.40 4.33 -2.45
N LEU A 159 -1.96 5.16 -3.39
CA LEU A 159 -0.93 6.18 -3.16
C LEU A 159 -1.38 7.22 -2.12
N ALA A 160 -2.65 7.64 -2.15
CA ALA A 160 -3.23 8.54 -1.16
C ALA A 160 -3.23 7.92 0.24
N TYR A 161 -3.59 6.64 0.34
CA TYR A 161 -3.55 5.88 1.60
C TYR A 161 -2.13 5.78 2.15
N LEU A 162 -1.13 5.49 1.30
CA LEU A 162 0.28 5.45 1.69
C LEU A 162 0.80 6.81 2.16
N ARG A 163 0.38 7.89 1.49
CA ARG A 163 0.75 9.25 1.88
C ARG A 163 0.15 9.63 3.23
N LYS A 164 -1.11 9.28 3.50
CA LYS A 164 -1.77 9.52 4.79
C LYS A 164 -1.07 8.78 5.94
N HIS A 165 -0.62 7.56 5.68
CA HIS A 165 0.03 6.69 6.68
C HIS A 165 1.54 6.58 6.47
N GLN A 166 2.19 7.64 5.97
CA GLN A 166 3.61 7.64 5.68
C GLN A 166 4.43 7.44 6.96
N PHE A 167 5.30 6.44 6.96
CA PHE A 167 6.22 6.19 8.06
C PHE A 167 7.40 7.16 8.01
N TYR A 168 7.92 7.56 9.18
CA TYR A 168 8.97 8.57 9.27
C TYR A 168 10.26 8.15 8.57
N GLY A 169 11.03 9.13 8.07
CA GLY A 169 12.32 8.88 7.45
C GLY A 169 12.27 8.13 6.11
N ILE A 170 11.10 8.07 5.46
CA ILE A 170 10.90 7.45 4.15
C ILE A 170 10.49 8.52 3.14
N GLY A 171 11.24 8.62 2.05
CA GLY A 171 10.85 9.37 0.85
C GLY A 171 10.20 8.44 -0.17
N MET A 172 9.11 8.90 -0.79
CA MET A 172 8.38 8.15 -1.81
C MET A 172 8.43 8.89 -3.15
N LYS A 173 8.68 8.16 -4.23
CA LYS A 173 8.52 8.63 -5.61
C LYS A 173 7.68 7.62 -6.37
N ALA A 174 6.52 8.04 -6.87
CA ALA A 174 5.66 7.20 -7.69
C ALA A 174 5.72 7.67 -9.15
N ASN A 175 5.91 6.72 -10.06
CA ASN A 175 5.67 6.92 -11.48
C ASN A 175 4.39 6.15 -11.82
N THR A 176 3.42 6.78 -12.46
CA THR A 176 2.15 6.16 -12.85
C THR A 176 2.01 6.23 -14.37
N TRP A 177 1.53 5.14 -14.97
CA TRP A 177 1.23 5.06 -16.39
C TRP A 177 -0.28 4.89 -16.57
N GLU A 178 -0.83 5.69 -17.46
CA GLU A 178 -2.24 5.66 -17.84
C GLU A 178 -2.33 5.49 -19.35
N PHE A 179 -3.34 4.73 -19.79
CA PHE A 179 -3.61 4.60 -21.22
C PHE A 179 -4.48 5.76 -21.66
N SER A 180 -4.02 6.47 -22.68
CA SER A 180 -4.78 7.54 -23.28
C SER A 180 -4.95 7.30 -24.76
N THR A 181 -5.99 7.92 -25.33
CA THR A 181 -6.19 7.93 -26.79
C THR A 181 -5.25 8.96 -27.42
N THR A 182 -4.96 8.80 -28.71
CA THR A 182 -4.07 9.71 -29.46
C THR A 182 -4.62 11.14 -29.51
N GLU A 183 -5.95 11.30 -29.58
CA GLU A 183 -6.64 12.60 -29.65
C GLU A 183 -6.87 13.18 -28.25
N MET A 184 -5.79 13.56 -27.58
CA MET A 184 -5.82 14.00 -26.18
C MET A 184 -6.70 15.23 -25.93
N SER A 185 -6.79 16.17 -26.87
CA SER A 185 -7.52 17.43 -26.68
C SER A 185 -9.02 17.21 -26.45
N LYS A 186 -9.65 16.35 -27.27
CA LYS A 186 -11.08 16.03 -27.15
C LYS A 186 -11.36 15.18 -25.92
N SER A 187 -10.48 14.22 -25.63
CA SER A 187 -10.64 13.39 -24.45
C SER A 187 -10.47 14.17 -23.15
N LEU A 188 -9.66 15.24 -23.10
CA LEU A 188 -9.49 16.03 -21.88
C LEU A 188 -10.75 16.81 -21.50
N GLU A 189 -11.43 17.44 -22.47
CA GLU A 189 -12.71 18.13 -22.23
C GLU A 189 -13.79 17.14 -21.75
N GLU A 190 -13.87 15.96 -22.39
CA GLU A 190 -14.80 14.90 -21.97
C GLU A 190 -14.43 14.31 -20.61
N VAL A 191 -13.14 14.14 -20.32
CA VAL A 191 -12.65 13.64 -19.03
C VAL A 191 -12.91 14.67 -17.95
N GLU A 192 -12.71 15.96 -18.19
CA GLU A 192 -13.01 17.03 -17.23
C GLU A 192 -14.51 17.06 -16.89
N ALA A 193 -15.38 16.96 -17.90
CA ALA A 193 -16.82 16.82 -17.70
C ALA A 193 -17.17 15.57 -16.86
N LYS A 194 -16.58 14.40 -17.21
CA LYS A 194 -16.76 13.14 -16.45
C LYS A 194 -16.16 13.19 -15.05
N SER A 195 -15.08 13.95 -14.84
CA SER A 195 -14.42 14.12 -13.55
C SER A 195 -15.30 14.90 -12.58
N LEU A 196 -15.99 15.94 -13.07
CA LEU A 196 -16.96 16.70 -12.29
C LEU A 196 -18.18 15.85 -11.92
N GLU A 197 -18.59 14.93 -12.79
CA GLU A 197 -19.65 13.94 -12.51
C GLU A 197 -19.17 12.80 -11.59
N SER A 198 -17.87 12.50 -11.57
CA SER A 198 -17.23 11.43 -10.76
C SER A 198 -17.18 11.71 -9.25
N ALA A 199 -17.85 12.77 -8.78
CA ALA A 199 -18.17 12.93 -7.35
C ALA A 199 -19.15 11.86 -6.84
N ALA A 200 -19.91 11.22 -7.75
CA ALA A 200 -20.96 10.26 -7.42
C ALA A 200 -20.51 8.97 -6.67
N PRO A 201 -19.37 8.30 -6.99
CA PRO A 201 -18.94 7.07 -6.32
C PRO A 201 -18.63 7.27 -4.82
N TRP A 202 -18.20 8.47 -4.45
CA TRP A 202 -17.83 8.83 -3.07
C TRP A 202 -19.02 9.35 -2.24
N SER A 203 -20.15 9.63 -2.88
CA SER A 203 -21.35 10.19 -2.24
C SER A 203 -22.10 9.18 -1.36
N HIS A 204 -22.05 7.89 -1.70
CA HIS A 204 -22.77 6.82 -0.99
C HIS A 204 -21.93 6.14 0.11
N LEU A 205 -20.64 6.47 0.24
CA LEU A 205 -19.81 5.97 1.31
C LEU A 205 -20.23 6.64 2.61
N GLY A 206 -20.93 5.91 3.50
CA GLY A 206 -21.45 6.42 4.77
C GLY A 206 -20.41 7.20 5.57
N GLN A 207 -20.46 8.53 5.44
CA GLN A 207 -19.48 9.44 6.01
C GLN A 207 -19.78 9.60 7.51
N THR A 208 -19.08 8.85 8.37
CA THR A 208 -19.22 8.99 9.83
C THR A 208 -18.36 10.11 10.41
N GLY A 209 -17.60 10.82 9.57
CA GLY A 209 -16.79 11.98 9.93
C GLY A 209 -16.83 13.01 8.80
N SER A 210 -16.85 14.29 9.16
CA SER A 210 -17.03 15.44 8.26
C SER A 210 -15.92 15.53 7.22
N ILE A 211 -16.15 14.98 6.03
CA ILE A 211 -15.29 15.19 4.85
C ILE A 211 -15.70 16.44 4.05
N GLY A 212 -16.78 17.14 4.43
CA GLY A 212 -17.21 18.41 3.80
C GLY A 212 -16.23 19.58 3.96
N GLU A 213 -15.09 19.35 4.59
CA GLU A 213 -13.97 20.28 4.72
C GLU A 213 -12.91 20.03 3.63
N SER A 214 -13.03 18.98 2.80
CA SER A 214 -12.03 18.63 1.78
C SER A 214 -11.85 19.70 0.73
N ASP A 215 -12.91 20.26 0.16
CA ASP A 215 -12.80 21.17 -0.99
C ASP A 215 -12.29 22.55 -0.57
N LYS A 216 -12.72 23.01 0.61
CA LYS A 216 -12.19 24.23 1.25
C LYS A 216 -10.72 24.04 1.65
N VAL A 217 -10.38 22.89 2.25
CA VAL A 217 -8.99 22.56 2.59
C VAL A 217 -8.14 22.39 1.34
N VAL A 218 -8.67 21.84 0.25
CA VAL A 218 -7.95 21.73 -1.04
C VAL A 218 -7.70 23.11 -1.62
N ALA A 219 -8.70 24.00 -1.65
CA ALA A 219 -8.54 25.39 -2.05
C ALA A 219 -7.54 26.14 -1.15
N ASP A 220 -7.59 25.95 0.17
CA ASP A 220 -6.66 26.57 1.12
C ASP A 220 -5.24 26.01 1.01
N ILE A 221 -5.08 24.71 0.71
CA ILE A 221 -3.79 24.08 0.42
C ILE A 221 -3.20 24.63 -0.88
N LEU A 222 -3.99 24.76 -1.94
CA LEU A 222 -3.56 25.35 -3.21
C LEU A 222 -3.16 26.82 -3.03
N ASN A 223 -3.88 27.55 -2.17
CA ASN A 223 -3.56 28.93 -1.81
C ASN A 223 -2.41 29.06 -0.81
N SER A 224 -2.02 27.97 -0.14
CA SER A 224 -0.96 27.97 0.86
C SER A 224 0.38 28.40 0.24
N ARG A 225 1.13 29.22 0.97
CA ARG A 225 2.46 29.71 0.57
C ARG A 225 3.44 28.58 0.23
N ARG A 226 3.24 27.37 0.79
CA ARG A 226 4.10 26.20 0.57
C ARG A 226 3.97 25.65 -0.86
N VAL A 227 2.77 25.62 -1.42
CA VAL A 227 2.54 25.17 -2.81
C VAL A 227 3.09 26.20 -3.80
N LYS A 228 2.91 27.50 -3.51
CA LYS A 228 3.48 28.60 -4.30
C LYS A 228 5.02 28.55 -4.33
N LYS A 229 5.67 28.39 -3.17
CA LYS A 229 7.15 28.28 -3.06
C LYS A 229 7.74 27.03 -3.75
N ALA A 230 6.99 25.91 -3.80
CA ALA A 230 7.45 24.69 -4.45
C ALA A 230 7.29 24.73 -5.98
N ALA A 231 6.36 25.56 -6.48
CA ALA A 231 6.18 25.83 -7.91
C ALA A 231 7.26 26.78 -8.47
N ASP A 232 7.89 27.57 -7.61
CA ASP A 232 9.03 28.40 -7.99
C ASP A 232 10.27 27.52 -8.19
N TYR A 233 10.73 27.38 -9.43
CA TYR A 233 11.87 26.54 -9.87
C TYR A 233 13.25 26.89 -9.24
N ASN A 234 13.32 27.83 -8.30
CA ASN A 234 14.56 28.42 -7.79
C ASN A 234 14.87 28.18 -6.30
N TYR A 235 14.16 27.29 -5.60
CA TYR A 235 14.49 27.02 -4.19
C TYR A 235 15.47 25.84 -4.00
N PRO A 236 16.63 26.05 -3.36
CA PRO A 236 17.47 24.94 -2.91
C PRO A 236 16.78 24.17 -1.76
N ILE A 237 16.80 22.84 -1.83
CA ILE A 237 16.09 21.88 -0.94
C ILE A 237 16.68 21.83 0.49
N HIS A 238 17.47 22.83 0.90
CA HIS A 238 18.22 22.82 2.16
C HIS A 238 17.87 23.99 3.08
N GLU A 239 16.64 24.05 3.58
CA GLU A 239 16.38 24.76 4.84
C GLU A 239 15.46 23.91 5.73
N ILE A 240 16.08 23.38 6.79
CA ILE A 240 15.42 22.77 7.94
C ILE A 240 15.54 23.81 9.05
N SER A 241 14.41 24.40 9.44
CA SER A 241 14.20 24.98 10.77
C SER A 241 12.81 24.59 11.27
#